data_AF-A0A956E159-F1
#
_entry.id   AF-A0A956E159-F1
#
_cell.length_a   1.000
_cell.length_b   1.000
_cell.length_c   1.000
_cell.angle_alpha   90.00
_cell.angle_beta   90.00
_cell.angle_gamma   90.00
#
_symmetry.space_group_name_H-M   'P 1'
#
loop_
_entity.id
_entity.type
_entity.pdbx_description
1 polymer ?
#
loop_
_entity_poly.entity_id
_entity_poly.type
_entity_poly.pdbx_seq_one_letter_code
_entity_poly.pdbx_strand_id
1 'polypeptide(L)' 'MTERHGTIATLDRLLGDAEALLKERHGVAELARRGLNASIALIAVQGLRAYFEGRTRQAVDDLSTAADELRARNQA' A
#
# COMPACT_ATOMS: atom_id res chain seq x y z
N MET A 1 12.99 29.10 -0.61
CA MET A 1 11.52 28.96 -0.65
C MET A 1 11.20 27.49 -0.59
N THR A 2 10.68 26.99 0.53
CA THR A 2 10.24 25.58 0.60
C THR A 2 8.94 25.47 -0.16
N GLU A 3 8.96 24.82 -1.33
CA GLU A 3 7.75 24.53 -2.09
C GLU A 3 6.82 23.68 -1.23
N ARG A 4 5.70 24.26 -0.79
CA ARG A 4 4.59 23.47 -0.25
C ARG A 4 3.99 22.71 -1.41
N HIS A 5 4.42 21.48 -1.57
CA HIS A 5 3.74 20.52 -2.43
C HIS A 5 2.30 20.36 -1.92
N GLY A 6 1.32 20.30 -2.83
CA GLY A 6 -0.07 20.02 -2.46
C GLY A 6 -0.17 18.70 -1.68
N THR A 7 -1.11 18.62 -0.74
CA THR A 7 -1.29 17.43 0.13
C THR A 7 -1.39 16.14 -0.68
N ILE A 8 -2.18 16.14 -1.76
CA ILE A 8 -2.36 14.97 -2.63
C ILE A 8 -1.05 14.56 -3.30
N ALA A 9 -0.28 15.51 -3.85
CA ALA A 9 1.02 15.21 -4.46
C ALA A 9 2.03 14.66 -3.43
N THR A 10 1.93 15.10 -2.18
CA THR A 10 2.76 14.57 -1.10
C THR A 10 2.36 13.14 -0.72
N LEU A 11 1.06 12.85 -0.65
CA LEU A 11 0.56 11.49 -0.42
C LEU A 11 0.96 10.54 -1.54
N ASP A 12 0.79 10.95 -2.81
CA ASP A 12 1.17 10.13 -3.97
C ASP A 12 2.65 9.73 -3.95
N ARG A 13 3.53 10.69 -3.65
CA ARG A 13 4.98 10.43 -3.53
C ARG A 13 5.29 9.45 -2.39
N LEU A 14 4.74 9.66 -1.20
CA LEU A 14 4.97 8.79 -0.05
C LEU A 14 4.49 7.35 -0.31
N LEU A 15 3.34 7.21 -0.97
CA LEU A 15 2.82 5.90 -1.36
C LEU A 15 3.66 5.27 -2.47
N GLY A 16 4.19 6.06 -3.40
CA GLY A 16 5.15 5.60 -4.40
C GLY A 16 6.45 5.08 -3.80
N ASP A 17 7.01 5.80 -2.82
CA ASP A 17 8.20 5.38 -2.07
C ASP A 17 7.92 4.08 -1.30
N ALA A 18 6.76 3.97 -0.64
CA ALA A 18 6.33 2.75 0.02
C ALA A 18 6.19 1.57 -0.95
N GLU A 19 5.58 1.79 -2.12
CA GLU A 19 5.45 0.79 -3.18
C GLU A 19 6.82 0.31 -3.69
N ALA A 20 7.79 1.21 -3.84
CA ALA A 20 9.15 0.86 -4.23
C ALA A 20 9.80 -0.05 -3.18
N LEU A 21 9.76 0.33 -1.91
CA LEU A 21 10.31 -0.45 -0.79
C LEU A 21 9.67 -1.84 -0.68
N LEU A 22 8.35 -1.94 -0.92
CA LEU A 22 7.62 -3.22 -0.89
C LEU A 22 8.00 -4.17 -2.04
N LYS A 23 8.60 -3.65 -3.12
CA LYS A 23 9.10 -4.45 -4.26
C LYS A 23 10.59 -4.80 -4.11
N GLU A 24 11.31 -4.15 -3.21
CA GLU A 24 12.72 -4.47 -2.97
C GLU A 24 12.88 -5.83 -2.26
N ARG A 25 13.83 -6.64 -2.74
CA ARG A 25 14.13 -7.96 -2.15
C ARG A 25 14.41 -7.88 -0.65
N HIS A 26 15.09 -6.83 -0.21
CA HIS A 26 15.38 -6.64 1.21
C HIS A 26 14.12 -6.33 2.02
N GLY A 27 13.25 -5.44 1.53
CA GLY A 27 11.98 -5.11 2.16
C GLY A 27 11.07 -6.33 2.28
N VAL A 28 10.94 -7.11 1.20
CA VAL A 28 10.18 -8.38 1.20
C VAL A 28 10.70 -9.35 2.27
N ALA A 29 12.02 -9.51 2.36
CA ALA A 29 12.63 -10.38 3.36
C ALA A 29 12.44 -9.87 4.80
N GLU A 30 12.48 -8.55 5.02
CA GLU A 30 12.20 -7.97 6.34
C GLU A 30 10.75 -8.19 6.76
N LEU A 31 9.78 -7.94 5.88
CA LEU A 31 8.36 -8.19 6.13
C LEU A 31 8.10 -9.66 6.44
N ALA A 32 8.67 -10.57 5.65
CA ALA A 32 8.52 -12.01 5.84
C ALA A 32 9.03 -12.47 7.21
N ARG A 33 10.16 -11.93 7.70
CA ARG A 33 10.69 -12.22 9.04
C ARG A 33 9.74 -11.81 10.17
N ARG A 34 8.82 -10.86 9.91
CA ARG A 34 7.78 -10.42 10.85
C ARG A 34 6.44 -11.12 10.62
N GLY A 35 6.37 -12.13 9.75
CA GLY A 35 5.12 -12.81 9.38
C GLY A 35 4.20 -11.98 8.46
N LEU A 36 4.68 -10.83 7.97
CA LEU A 36 3.93 -9.91 7.13
C LEU A 36 4.09 -10.29 5.65
N ASN A 37 3.02 -10.15 4.88
CA ASN A 37 3.03 -10.43 3.44
C ASN A 37 3.16 -9.12 2.66
N ALA A 38 4.25 -9.00 1.90
CA ALA A 38 4.53 -7.80 1.11
C ALA A 38 3.51 -7.55 -0.01
N SER A 39 2.94 -8.61 -0.62
CA SER A 39 1.91 -8.48 -1.66
C SER A 39 0.61 -7.91 -1.11
N ILE A 40 0.18 -8.31 0.08
CA ILE A 40 -1.00 -7.72 0.75
C ILE A 40 -0.75 -6.23 1.05
N ALA A 41 0.44 -5.91 1.58
CA ALA A 41 0.80 -4.53 1.85
C ALA A 41 0.83 -3.68 0.55
N LEU A 42 1.31 -4.26 -0.55
CA LEU A 42 1.35 -3.59 -1.85
C LEU A 42 -0.06 -3.27 -2.38
N ILE A 43 -0.99 -4.21 -2.29
CA ILE A 43 -2.40 -4.00 -2.68
C ILE A 43 -3.03 -2.90 -1.82
N ALA A 44 -2.76 -2.88 -0.51
CA ALA A 44 -3.28 -1.83 0.36
C ALA A 44 -2.74 -0.43 -0.02
N VAL A 45 -1.44 -0.32 -0.35
CA VAL A 45 -0.84 0.93 -0.83
C VAL A 45 -1.46 1.39 -2.15
N GLN A 46 -1.70 0.46 -3.09
CA GLN A 46 -2.35 0.74 -4.36
C GLN A 46 -3.79 1.22 -4.18
N GLY A 47 -4.54 0.60 -3.27
CA GLY A 47 -5.90 1.02 -2.92
C GLY A 47 -5.96 2.41 -2.30
N LEU A 48 -5.03 2.75 -1.38
CA LEU A 48 -4.92 4.09 -0.81
C LEU A 48 -4.59 5.15 -1.88
N ARG A 49 -3.67 4.82 -2.79
CA ARG A 49 -3.31 5.70 -3.91
C ARG A 49 -4.51 5.94 -4.82
N ALA A 50 -5.23 4.88 -5.20
CA ALA A 50 -6.45 4.98 -5.97
C ALA A 50 -7.51 5.86 -5.27
N TYR A 51 -7.65 5.76 -3.95
CA TYR A 51 -8.57 6.58 -3.18
C TYR A 51 -8.23 8.08 -3.26
N PHE A 52 -6.96 8.45 -3.06
CA PHE A 52 -6.52 9.85 -3.13
C PHE A 52 -6.56 10.44 -4.54
N GLU A 53 -6.48 9.60 -5.58
CA GLU A 53 -6.66 10.01 -6.98
C GLU A 53 -8.14 10.07 -7.42
N GLY A 54 -9.09 9.75 -6.53
CA GLY A 54 -10.53 9.75 -6.84
C GLY A 54 -11.01 8.52 -7.62
N ARG A 55 -10.15 7.50 -7.81
CA ARG A 55 -10.50 6.21 -8.41
C ARG A 55 -11.19 5.29 -7.39
N THR A 56 -12.34 5.74 -6.88
CA THR A 56 -13.02 5.11 -5.73
C THR A 56 -13.40 3.65 -5.93
N ARG A 57 -13.82 3.25 -7.15
CA ARG A 57 -14.17 1.86 -7.44
C ARG A 57 -12.96 0.93 -7.29
N GLN A 58 -11.83 1.31 -7.89
CA GLN A 58 -10.57 0.58 -7.73
C GLN A 58 -10.12 0.55 -6.26
N ALA A 59 -10.23 1.67 -5.54
CA ALA A 59 -9.87 1.72 -4.13
C ALA A 59 -10.68 0.73 -3.28
N VAL A 60 -11.98 0.60 -3.54
CA VAL A 60 -12.84 -0.38 -2.87
C VAL A 60 -12.39 -1.80 -3.17
N ASP A 61 -12.14 -2.12 -4.44
CA ASP A 61 -11.74 -3.47 -4.86
C ASP A 61 -10.39 -3.87 -4.23
N ASP A 62 -9.39 -3.00 -4.31
CA ASP A 62 -8.04 -3.24 -3.79
C ASP A 62 -8.04 -3.36 -2.26
N LEU A 63 -8.69 -2.42 -1.54
CA LEU A 63 -8.73 -2.44 -0.07
C LEU A 63 -9.55 -3.61 0.47
N SER A 64 -10.62 -4.01 -0.22
CA SER A 64 -11.41 -5.20 0.16
C SER A 64 -10.58 -6.47 0.00
N THR A 65 -9.85 -6.60 -1.11
CA THR A 65 -8.93 -7.73 -1.34
C THR A 65 -7.88 -7.80 -0.23
N ALA A 66 -7.24 -6.68 0.10
CA ALA A 66 -6.26 -6.66 1.18
C ALA A 66 -6.86 -7.06 2.53
N ALA A 67 -8.08 -6.60 2.84
CA ALA A 67 -8.77 -6.96 4.08
C ALA A 67 -9.14 -8.45 4.13
N ASP A 68 -9.62 -9.02 3.04
CA ASP A 68 -9.98 -10.44 2.96
C ASP A 68 -8.77 -11.36 3.15
N GLU A 69 -7.64 -11.04 2.51
CA GLU A 69 -6.39 -11.78 2.67
C GLU A 69 -5.83 -11.69 4.10
N LEU A 70 -5.94 -10.52 4.76
CA LEU A 70 -5.57 -10.37 6.16
C LEU A 70 -6.46 -11.19 7.09
N ARG A 71 -7.76 -11.27 6.82
CA ARG A 71 -8.69 -12.10 7.60
C ARG A 71 -8.33 -13.57 7.46
N ALA A 72 -8.16 -14.05 6.23
CA ALA A 72 -7.81 -15.44 5.95
C ALA A 72 -6.53 -15.87 6.70
N ARG A 73 -5.55 -14.98 6.80
CA ARG A 73 -4.28 -15.24 7.51
C ARG A 73 -4.38 -15.22 9.03
N ASN A 74 -5.38 -14.55 9.62
CA ASN A 74 -5.59 -14.52 11.08
C ASN A 74 -6.57 -15.59 11.57
N GLN A 75 -7.12 -16.41 10.67
CA GLN A 75 -8.00 -17.54 10.99
C GLN A 75 -7.27 -18.90 10.96
N ALA A 76 -5.97 -18.90 10.64
CA ALA A 76 -5.08 -20.07 10.59
C ALA A 76 -4.13 -20.08 11.79
#